data_AF-K6V379-F1
#
_entry.id   AF-K6V379-F1
#
_cell.length_a   1.000
_cell.length_b   1.000
_cell.length_c   1.000
_cell.angle_alpha   90.00
_cell.angle_beta   90.00
_cell.angle_gamma   90.00
#
_symmetry.space_group_name_H-M   'P 1'
#
loop_
_entity.id
_entity.type
_entity.pdbx_description
1 polymer ?
#
loop_
_entity_poly.entity_id
_entity_poly.type
_entity_poly.pdbx_seq_one_letter_code
_entity_poly.pdbx_strand_id
1 'polypeptide(L)'
;MDDNTECPYDSTKNRYIFYEHTDKYMEYEKNCPQENHYNQYEYKCKFQLSNDEKEQMNIITICKRFHCLLDKLFPLSTKHTNNNEYVDLEYLNYWLNYELHLKGSSICPKYFYQILKSMDNNDILSELSKNYGYIVNEEVKNMYSLYNLYYYYNEMNKDLNRDTPIEETVMVYANKCVDEYQKFEGHCSDTTTNFLYCFNCL
;
A
#
# COMPACT_ATOMS: atom_id res chain seq x y z
N MET A 1 14.32 6.66 21.17
CA MET A 1 15.60 6.24 20.55
C MET A 1 15.25 5.00 19.75
N ASP A 2 15.16 5.03 18.43
CA ASP A 2 15.80 5.93 17.46
C ASP A 2 14.81 6.38 16.39
N ASP A 3 14.70 7.70 16.18
CA ASP A 3 14.06 8.24 14.99
C ASP A 3 15.11 8.17 13.88
N ASN A 4 14.81 7.40 12.85
CA ASN A 4 15.77 6.80 11.93
C ASN A 4 16.41 7.88 11.04
N THR A 5 17.65 8.29 11.32
CA THR A 5 18.40 9.31 10.55
C THR A 5 18.52 8.98 9.05
N GLU A 6 18.29 7.72 8.65
CA GLU A 6 18.34 7.24 7.27
C GLU A 6 17.04 7.42 6.48
N CYS A 7 15.91 7.71 7.12
CA CYS A 7 14.61 7.75 6.44
C CYS A 7 13.73 8.90 6.96
N PRO A 8 14.02 10.16 6.56
CA PRO A 8 13.30 11.31 7.07
C PRO A 8 11.81 11.27 6.69
N TYR A 9 10.97 11.51 7.67
CA TYR A 9 9.52 11.65 7.51
C TYR A 9 9.16 12.93 6.76
N ASP A 10 8.28 12.84 5.76
CA ASP A 10 7.78 14.00 5.00
C ASP A 10 6.30 14.28 5.28
N SER A 11 6.03 15.14 6.27
CA SER A 11 4.67 15.48 6.73
C SER A 11 3.75 16.20 5.72
N THR A 12 4.21 16.52 4.50
CA THR A 12 3.57 17.54 3.64
C THR A 12 2.54 17.01 2.63
N LYS A 13 2.25 15.71 2.60
CA LYS A 13 1.43 15.07 1.55
C LYS A 13 0.04 14.65 2.03
N ASN A 14 -0.97 14.80 1.16
CA ASN A 14 -2.33 14.29 1.39
C ASN A 14 -2.37 12.78 1.12
N ARG A 15 -1.85 12.00 2.05
CA ARG A 15 -1.60 10.56 1.86
C ARG A 15 -2.86 9.66 1.90
N TYR A 16 -4.05 10.23 2.03
CA TYR A 16 -5.32 9.50 2.23
C TYR A 16 -6.25 9.49 1.03
N ILE A 17 -5.89 10.19 -0.05
CA ILE A 17 -6.79 10.36 -1.20
C ILE A 17 -7.02 9.06 -1.97
N PHE A 18 -6.15 8.07 -1.82
CA PHE A 18 -6.24 6.82 -2.59
C PHE A 18 -7.39 5.91 -2.12
N TYR A 19 -7.95 6.12 -0.93
CA TYR A 19 -9.01 5.23 -0.43
C TYR A 19 -10.29 5.26 -1.29
N GLU A 20 -10.54 6.35 -2.01
CA GLU A 20 -11.67 6.46 -2.95
C GLU A 20 -11.59 5.47 -4.12
N HIS A 21 -10.42 4.85 -4.34
CA HIS A 21 -10.18 3.86 -5.39
C HIS A 21 -9.69 2.51 -4.83
N THR A 22 -10.03 2.22 -3.58
CA THR A 22 -9.63 0.99 -2.88
C THR A 22 -10.00 -0.29 -3.62
N ASP A 23 -11.18 -0.32 -4.26
CA ASP A 23 -11.66 -1.45 -5.07
C ASP A 23 -10.73 -1.79 -6.24
N LYS A 24 -10.25 -0.77 -6.97
CA LYS A 24 -9.27 -0.89 -8.07
C LYS A 24 -7.98 -1.53 -7.56
N TYR A 25 -7.44 -1.02 -6.45
CA TYR A 25 -6.17 -1.48 -5.92
C TYR A 25 -6.24 -2.93 -5.44
N MET A 26 -7.34 -3.32 -4.79
CA MET A 26 -7.55 -4.69 -4.33
C MET A 26 -7.63 -5.69 -5.48
N GLU A 27 -8.29 -5.31 -6.58
CA GLU A 27 -8.32 -6.14 -7.79
C GLU A 27 -6.89 -6.38 -8.32
N TYR A 28 -6.06 -5.34 -8.34
CA TYR A 28 -4.68 -5.46 -8.80
C TYR A 28 -3.83 -6.29 -7.84
N GLU A 29 -3.98 -6.14 -6.52
CA GLU A 29 -3.30 -6.98 -5.54
C GLU A 29 -3.67 -8.46 -5.67
N LYS A 30 -4.95 -8.79 -5.88
CA LYS A 30 -5.42 -10.17 -6.13
C LYS A 30 -4.80 -10.75 -7.41
N ASN A 31 -4.69 -9.92 -8.44
CA ASN A 31 -4.09 -10.28 -9.72
C ASN A 31 -2.55 -10.26 -9.70
N CYS A 32 -1.94 -9.88 -8.58
CA CYS A 32 -0.51 -9.87 -8.38
C CYS A 32 -0.02 -10.92 -7.34
N PRO A 33 -0.21 -12.24 -7.58
CA PRO A 33 0.06 -13.30 -6.61
C PRO A 33 1.55 -13.67 -6.47
N GLN A 34 1.92 -14.22 -5.31
CA GLN A 34 3.31 -14.23 -4.84
C GLN A 34 4.31 -15.17 -5.54
N GLU A 35 3.89 -16.27 -6.19
CA GLU A 35 4.85 -17.39 -6.34
C GLU A 35 5.14 -17.93 -7.75
N ASN A 36 4.32 -17.76 -8.80
CA ASN A 36 4.53 -18.57 -10.02
C ASN A 36 4.42 -17.89 -11.40
N HIS A 37 4.33 -16.56 -11.51
CA HIS A 37 4.13 -15.90 -12.82
C HIS A 37 5.03 -14.69 -13.14
N TYR A 38 6.14 -14.49 -12.43
CA TYR A 38 6.96 -13.26 -12.54
C TYR A 38 8.37 -13.44 -13.10
N ASN A 39 8.57 -14.36 -14.02
CA ASN A 39 9.85 -14.44 -14.75
C ASN A 39 10.19 -13.09 -15.42
N GLN A 40 9.18 -12.31 -15.81
CA GLN A 40 9.36 -10.98 -16.40
C GLN A 40 9.97 -9.92 -15.46
N TYR A 41 9.89 -10.11 -14.13
CA TYR A 41 10.44 -9.17 -13.15
C TYR A 41 11.74 -9.66 -12.51
N GLU A 42 12.20 -10.87 -12.84
CA GLU A 42 13.36 -11.49 -12.22
C GLU A 42 14.61 -10.63 -12.34
N TYR A 43 14.88 -10.09 -13.53
CA TYR A 43 16.01 -9.19 -13.76
C TYR A 43 15.88 -7.88 -12.96
N LYS A 44 14.68 -7.28 -12.93
CA LYS A 44 14.41 -6.02 -12.23
C LYS A 44 14.58 -6.15 -10.72
N CYS A 45 14.37 -7.35 -10.19
CA CYS A 45 14.53 -7.67 -8.78
C CYS A 45 15.87 -8.36 -8.46
N LYS A 46 16.86 -8.35 -9.36
CA LYS A 46 18.13 -9.07 -9.15
C LYS A 46 19.14 -8.26 -8.33
N PHE A 47 18.85 -8.04 -7.05
CA PHE A 47 19.71 -7.30 -6.13
C PHE A 47 19.78 -7.97 -4.75
N GLN A 48 20.80 -7.64 -3.96
CA GLN A 48 20.97 -8.11 -2.58
C GLN A 48 20.82 -6.93 -1.61
N LEU A 49 19.89 -7.03 -0.66
CA LEU A 49 19.65 -6.02 0.38
C LEU A 49 19.74 -6.57 1.81
N SER A 50 19.69 -7.89 2.00
CA SER A 50 19.92 -8.53 3.31
C SER A 50 20.83 -9.75 3.16
N ASN A 51 21.64 -10.05 4.17
CA ASN A 51 22.42 -11.29 4.23
C ASN A 51 21.59 -12.46 4.79
N ASP A 52 20.43 -12.18 5.41
CA ASP A 52 19.49 -13.20 5.84
C ASP A 52 18.69 -13.70 4.62
N GLU A 53 18.78 -15.01 4.32
CA GLU A 53 18.14 -15.59 3.15
C GLU A 53 16.62 -15.42 3.17
N LYS A 54 15.98 -15.50 4.35
CA LYS A 54 14.53 -15.37 4.49
C LYS A 54 14.08 -13.94 4.26
N GLU A 55 14.75 -12.97 4.85
CA GLU A 55 14.50 -11.55 4.62
C GLU A 55 14.74 -11.21 3.14
N GLN A 56 15.84 -11.68 2.56
CA GLN A 56 16.13 -11.47 1.15
C GLN A 56 15.04 -12.06 0.25
N MET A 57 14.55 -13.28 0.51
CA MET A 57 13.42 -13.84 -0.24
C MET A 57 12.16 -12.98 -0.12
N ASN A 58 11.85 -12.46 1.07
CA ASN A 58 10.71 -11.56 1.27
C ASN A 58 10.87 -10.27 0.46
N ILE A 59 12.05 -9.66 0.47
CA ILE A 59 12.38 -8.45 -0.29
C ILE A 59 12.18 -8.68 -1.79
N ILE A 60 12.64 -9.82 -2.32
CA ILE A 60 12.46 -10.19 -3.73
C ILE A 60 10.97 -10.35 -4.07
N THR A 61 10.19 -10.98 -3.18
CA THR A 61 8.74 -11.12 -3.35
C THR A 61 8.04 -9.75 -3.36
N ILE A 62 8.43 -8.84 -2.45
CA ILE A 62 7.91 -7.46 -2.41
C ILE A 62 8.24 -6.75 -3.72
N CYS A 63 9.48 -6.84 -4.21
CA CYS A 63 9.89 -6.23 -5.49
C CYS A 63 9.04 -6.73 -6.68
N LYS A 64 8.85 -8.05 -6.80
CA LYS A 64 8.08 -8.65 -7.91
C LYS A 64 6.62 -8.20 -7.87
N ARG A 65 6.00 -8.19 -6.69
CA ARG A 65 4.62 -7.69 -6.51
C ARG A 65 4.52 -6.20 -6.80
N PHE A 66 5.50 -5.41 -6.35
CA PHE A 66 5.56 -3.99 -6.62
C PHE A 66 5.59 -3.70 -8.13
N HIS A 67 6.45 -4.39 -8.89
CA HIS A 67 6.47 -4.24 -10.35
C HIS A 67 5.17 -4.70 -11.03
N CYS A 68 4.51 -5.75 -10.52
CA CYS A 68 3.20 -6.14 -11.01
C CYS A 68 2.16 -5.02 -10.82
N LEU A 69 2.11 -4.43 -9.63
CA LEU A 69 1.21 -3.30 -9.35
C LEU A 69 1.54 -2.08 -10.21
N LEU A 70 2.83 -1.77 -10.37
CA LEU A 70 3.33 -0.70 -11.21
C LEU A 70 2.85 -0.86 -12.66
N ASP A 71 3.00 -2.04 -13.25
CA ASP A 71 2.58 -2.30 -14.63
C ASP A 71 1.05 -2.27 -14.80
N LYS A 72 0.28 -2.64 -13.77
CA LYS A 72 -1.19 -2.55 -13.77
C LYS A 72 -1.68 -1.10 -13.69
N LEU A 73 -1.02 -0.29 -12.87
CA LEU A 73 -1.38 1.13 -12.66
C LEU A 73 -0.88 2.03 -13.79
N PHE A 74 0.29 1.72 -14.32
CA PHE A 74 1.01 2.53 -15.31
C PHE A 74 1.42 1.66 -16.52
N PRO A 75 0.45 1.17 -17.31
CA PRO A 75 0.78 0.36 -18.47
C PRO A 75 1.53 1.18 -19.53
N LEU A 76 2.61 0.61 -20.06
CA LEU A 76 3.51 1.25 -21.04
C LEU A 76 2.80 1.80 -22.30
N SER A 77 1.60 1.32 -22.61
CA SER A 77 0.83 1.72 -23.80
C SER A 77 0.01 3.00 -23.61
N THR A 78 -0.18 3.48 -22.38
CA THR A 78 -0.92 4.71 -22.11
C THR A 78 0.07 5.85 -21.89
N LYS A 79 0.08 6.85 -22.79
CA LYS A 79 0.69 8.14 -22.46
C LYS A 79 0.08 8.62 -21.14
N HIS A 80 0.92 8.96 -20.17
CA HIS A 80 0.53 9.41 -18.83
C HIS A 80 -0.34 10.69 -18.93
N THR A 81 -1.63 10.50 -19.18
CA THR A 81 -2.67 11.53 -19.19
C THR A 81 -3.77 11.18 -18.20
N ASN A 82 -3.50 10.27 -17.25
CA ASN A 82 -4.45 9.88 -16.22
C ASN A 82 -4.51 10.97 -15.15
N ASN A 83 -5.68 11.54 -14.95
CA ASN A 83 -5.96 12.53 -13.89
C ASN A 83 -5.69 12.01 -12.47
N ASN A 84 -5.45 10.71 -12.30
CA ASN A 84 -5.30 10.04 -10.99
C ASN A 84 -3.86 9.55 -10.73
N GLU A 85 -2.87 9.94 -11.53
CA GLU A 85 -1.47 9.51 -11.35
C GLU A 85 -0.95 9.78 -9.92
N TYR A 86 -1.19 10.98 -9.39
CA TYR A 86 -0.82 11.32 -8.01
C TYR A 86 -1.49 10.40 -6.97
N VAL A 87 -2.75 10.04 -7.18
CA VAL A 87 -3.51 9.13 -6.30
C VAL A 87 -2.90 7.73 -6.32
N ASP A 88 -2.58 7.22 -7.52
CA ASP A 88 -1.95 5.91 -7.70
C ASP A 88 -0.53 5.85 -7.11
N LEU A 89 0.21 6.95 -7.18
CA LEU A 89 1.53 7.08 -6.54
C LEU A 89 1.45 7.08 -5.01
N GLU A 90 0.47 7.76 -4.41
CA GLU A 90 0.22 7.72 -2.96
C GLU A 90 -0.12 6.29 -2.50
N TYR A 91 -0.96 5.57 -3.26
CA TYR A 91 -1.24 4.16 -2.99
C TYR A 91 0.04 3.29 -3.03
N LEU A 92 0.87 3.41 -4.08
CA LEU A 92 2.12 2.65 -4.17
C LEU A 92 3.08 2.95 -3.00
N ASN A 93 3.07 4.19 -2.50
CA ASN A 93 3.84 4.58 -1.32
C ASN A 93 3.32 3.95 -0.03
N TYR A 94 2.00 3.99 0.18
CA TYR A 94 1.35 3.28 1.28
C TYR A 94 1.66 1.78 1.23
N TRP A 95 1.42 1.14 0.08
CA TRP A 95 1.55 -0.31 -0.08
C TRP A 95 2.98 -0.78 0.22
N LEU A 96 3.99 -0.06 -0.28
CA LEU A 96 5.38 -0.42 -0.02
C LEU A 96 5.75 -0.24 1.47
N ASN A 97 5.33 0.86 2.08
CA ASN A 97 5.56 1.09 3.52
C ASN A 97 4.89 -0.03 4.34
N TYR A 98 3.66 -0.39 4.02
CA TYR A 98 2.94 -1.49 4.67
C TYR A 98 3.70 -2.82 4.55
N GLU A 99 4.11 -3.19 3.34
CA GLU A 99 4.80 -4.46 3.07
C GLU A 99 6.19 -4.54 3.71
N LEU A 100 6.95 -3.43 3.77
CA LEU A 100 8.26 -3.39 4.42
C LEU A 100 8.14 -3.39 5.94
N HIS A 101 7.26 -2.56 6.52
CA HIS A 101 7.18 -2.37 7.97
C HIS A 101 6.49 -3.52 8.71
N LEU A 102 5.38 -4.06 8.18
CA LEU A 102 4.66 -5.13 8.87
C LEU A 102 5.25 -6.51 8.68
N LYS A 103 6.11 -6.70 7.67
CA LYS A 103 6.93 -7.90 7.54
C LYS A 103 8.29 -7.80 8.26
N GLY A 104 8.51 -6.71 9.00
CA GLY A 104 9.64 -6.53 9.90
C GLY A 104 10.97 -6.24 9.21
N SER A 105 10.95 -5.75 7.97
CA SER A 105 12.19 -5.32 7.30
C SER A 105 12.61 -3.95 7.83
N SER A 106 13.91 -3.76 8.05
CA SER A 106 14.50 -2.47 8.41
C SER A 106 14.77 -1.58 7.20
N ILE A 107 14.41 -2.01 5.99
CA ILE A 107 14.69 -1.29 4.76
C ILE A 107 13.85 -0.02 4.67
N CYS A 108 14.56 1.11 4.53
CA CYS A 108 13.96 2.40 4.23
C CYS A 108 13.24 2.36 2.85
N PRO A 109 11.93 2.67 2.77
CA PRO A 109 11.18 2.66 1.51
C PRO A 109 11.79 3.56 0.43
N LYS A 110 12.34 4.71 0.82
CA LYS A 110 13.02 5.63 -0.10
C LYS A 110 14.26 4.99 -0.74
N TYR A 111 15.05 4.27 0.06
CA TYR A 111 16.20 3.52 -0.44
C TYR A 111 15.76 2.39 -1.39
N PHE A 112 14.68 1.68 -1.03
CA PHE A 112 14.10 0.67 -1.91
C PHE A 112 13.70 1.23 -3.28
N TYR A 113 13.04 2.39 -3.34
CA TYR A 113 12.73 3.05 -4.62
C TYR A 113 13.97 3.40 -5.44
N GLN A 114 15.06 3.84 -4.81
CA GLN A 114 16.31 4.14 -5.50
C GLN A 114 16.93 2.88 -6.13
N ILE A 115 16.87 1.75 -5.43
CA ILE A 115 17.32 0.46 -5.95
C ILE A 115 16.45 0.04 -7.13
N LEU A 116 15.12 0.07 -6.99
CA LEU A 116 14.22 -0.27 -8.10
C LEU A 116 14.50 0.59 -9.33
N LYS A 117 14.65 1.91 -9.16
CA LYS A 117 15.02 2.84 -10.24
C LYS A 117 16.36 2.49 -10.91
N SER A 118 17.34 2.03 -10.14
CA SER A 118 18.65 1.64 -10.69
C SER A 118 18.58 0.37 -11.55
N MET A 119 17.57 -0.48 -11.30
CA MET A 119 17.37 -1.76 -11.98
C MET A 119 16.33 -1.67 -13.11
N ASP A 120 15.44 -0.69 -13.06
CA ASP A 120 14.38 -0.45 -14.04
C ASP A 120 14.26 1.04 -14.36
N ASN A 121 14.55 1.40 -15.61
CA ASN A 121 14.51 2.78 -16.08
C ASN A 121 13.08 3.24 -16.39
N ASN A 122 12.25 3.30 -15.35
CA ASN A 122 10.85 3.72 -15.38
C ASN A 122 10.70 5.11 -14.73
N ASP A 123 10.08 6.06 -15.44
CA ASP A 123 9.90 7.44 -14.96
C ASP A 123 9.06 7.51 -13.67
N ILE A 124 8.12 6.59 -13.47
CA ILE A 124 7.32 6.47 -12.24
C ILE A 124 8.21 6.11 -11.04
N LEU A 125 9.21 5.25 -11.22
CA LEU A 125 10.19 4.95 -10.16
C LEU A 125 11.06 6.17 -9.86
N SER A 126 11.37 6.98 -10.88
CA SER A 126 12.06 8.26 -10.69
C SER A 126 11.23 9.21 -9.83
N GLU A 127 9.93 9.31 -10.07
CA GLU A 127 9.00 10.13 -9.30
C GLU A 127 8.85 9.63 -7.85
N LEU A 128 8.62 8.33 -7.66
CA LEU A 128 8.57 7.69 -6.34
C LEU A 128 9.84 7.94 -5.52
N SER A 129 11.03 7.73 -6.12
CA SER A 129 12.31 7.91 -5.41
C SER A 129 12.59 9.36 -4.99
N LYS A 130 12.03 10.35 -5.70
CA LYS A 130 12.21 11.77 -5.39
C LYS A 130 11.23 12.24 -4.32
N ASN A 131 9.96 11.91 -4.51
CA ASN A 131 8.86 12.57 -3.82
C ASN A 131 8.22 11.69 -2.75
N TYR A 132 8.50 10.38 -2.73
CA TYR A 132 7.86 9.44 -1.82
C TYR A 132 8.91 8.71 -0.98
N GLY A 133 8.46 8.08 0.10
CA GLY A 133 9.36 7.57 1.12
C GLY A 133 8.65 7.13 2.39
N TYR A 134 9.33 7.30 3.53
CA TYR A 134 8.88 6.77 4.80
C TYR A 134 7.60 7.42 5.30
N ILE A 135 6.67 6.55 5.68
CA ILE A 135 5.49 6.84 6.47
C ILE A 135 5.73 6.23 7.84
N VAL A 136 5.51 7.01 8.91
CA VAL A 136 5.72 6.54 10.29
C VAL A 136 4.82 5.33 10.56
N ASN A 137 5.34 4.34 11.28
CA ASN A 137 4.67 3.05 11.48
C ASN A 137 3.24 3.17 12.03
N GLU A 138 2.99 4.12 12.94
CA GLU A 138 1.65 4.39 13.46
C GLU A 138 0.70 4.87 12.35
N GLU A 139 1.17 5.77 11.50
CA GLU A 139 0.42 6.27 10.36
C GLU A 139 0.15 5.16 9.34
N VAL A 140 1.12 4.28 9.06
CA VAL A 140 0.92 3.11 8.18
C VAL A 140 -0.14 2.15 8.74
N LYS A 141 -0.18 1.96 10.06
CA LYS A 141 -1.23 1.14 10.70
C LYS A 141 -2.60 1.78 10.56
N ASN A 142 -2.71 3.09 10.76
CA ASN A 142 -3.96 3.82 10.57
C ASN A 142 -4.42 3.73 9.10
N MET A 143 -3.48 3.90 8.16
CA MET A 143 -3.75 3.71 6.74
C MET A 143 -4.25 2.32 6.40
N TYR A 144 -3.67 1.29 7.03
CA TYR A 144 -4.06 -0.10 6.81
C TYR A 144 -5.45 -0.40 7.34
N SER A 145 -5.79 0.06 8.55
CA SER A 145 -7.13 -0.11 9.09
C SER A 145 -8.18 0.60 8.23
N LEU A 146 -7.88 1.79 7.73
CA LEU A 146 -8.76 2.50 6.80
C LEU A 146 -8.91 1.74 5.47
N TYR A 147 -7.81 1.23 4.90
CA TYR A 147 -7.84 0.40 3.69
C TYR A 147 -8.76 -0.82 3.85
N ASN A 148 -8.65 -1.53 4.98
CA ASN A 148 -9.49 -2.68 5.29
C ASN A 148 -10.95 -2.29 5.59
N LEU A 149 -11.19 -1.13 6.18
CA LEU A 149 -12.56 -0.64 6.39
C LEU A 149 -13.28 -0.47 5.05
N TYR A 150 -12.63 0.21 4.09
CA TYR A 150 -13.15 0.34 2.73
C TYR A 150 -13.26 -1.00 2.01
N TYR A 151 -12.34 -1.94 2.25
CA TYR A 151 -12.43 -3.31 1.72
C TYR A 151 -13.75 -3.98 2.11
N TYR A 152 -13.98 -4.09 3.42
CA TYR A 152 -15.08 -4.85 3.95
C TYR A 152 -16.41 -4.18 3.62
N TYR A 153 -16.44 -2.84 3.61
CA TYR A 153 -17.58 -2.07 3.11
C TYR A 153 -17.90 -2.39 1.64
N ASN A 154 -16.90 -2.41 0.78
CA ASN A 154 -17.08 -2.70 -0.64
C ASN A 154 -17.52 -4.14 -0.91
N GLU A 155 -16.94 -5.14 -0.22
CA GLU A 155 -17.36 -6.54 -0.37
C GLU A 155 -18.77 -6.78 0.18
N MET A 156 -19.11 -6.15 1.31
CA MET A 156 -20.47 -6.17 1.86
C MET A 156 -21.48 -5.59 0.86
N ASN A 157 -21.17 -4.45 0.25
CA ASN A 157 -22.01 -3.84 -0.78
C ASN A 157 -22.15 -4.71 -2.03
N LYS A 158 -21.08 -5.39 -2.46
CA LYS A 158 -21.17 -6.34 -3.58
C LYS A 158 -22.15 -7.48 -3.28
N ASP A 159 -22.12 -8.00 -2.05
CA ASP A 159 -23.00 -9.10 -1.65
C ASP A 159 -24.46 -8.66 -1.46
N LEU A 160 -24.68 -7.47 -0.91
CA LEU A 160 -26.01 -6.87 -0.80
C LEU A 160 -26.67 -6.60 -2.15
N ASN A 161 -25.87 -6.31 -3.18
CA ASN A 161 -26.35 -6.00 -4.54
C ASN A 161 -26.49 -7.24 -5.44
N ARG A 162 -26.31 -8.46 -4.92
CA ARG A 162 -26.57 -9.70 -5.68
C ARG A 162 -28.08 -9.95 -5.81
N ASP A 163 -28.48 -10.70 -6.83
CA ASP A 163 -29.87 -11.16 -7.01
C ASP A 163 -30.41 -11.90 -5.78
N THR A 164 -29.52 -12.66 -5.12
CA THR A 164 -29.79 -13.34 -3.85
C THR A 164 -28.68 -12.99 -2.85
N PRO A 165 -28.89 -11.97 -2.00
CA PRO A 165 -27.94 -11.63 -0.95
C PRO A 165 -27.75 -12.78 0.04
N ILE A 166 -26.51 -12.97 0.48
CA ILE A 166 -26.14 -14.00 1.47
C ILE A 166 -25.93 -13.30 2.82
N GLU A 167 -26.95 -13.32 3.67
CA GLU A 167 -26.97 -12.62 4.97
C GLU A 167 -25.75 -12.97 5.84
N GLU A 168 -25.37 -14.24 5.90
CA GLU A 168 -24.19 -14.71 6.66
C GLU A 168 -22.91 -14.00 6.22
N THR A 169 -22.68 -13.89 4.90
CA THR A 169 -21.48 -13.24 4.37
C THR A 169 -21.50 -11.73 4.64
N VAL A 170 -22.66 -11.09 4.49
CA VAL A 170 -22.85 -9.67 4.83
C VAL A 170 -22.53 -9.41 6.31
N MET A 171 -23.03 -10.26 7.21
CA MET A 171 -22.75 -10.14 8.65
C MET A 171 -21.26 -10.34 8.98
N VAL A 172 -20.58 -11.26 8.29
CA VAL A 172 -19.13 -11.45 8.44
C VAL A 172 -18.38 -10.17 8.06
N TYR A 173 -18.72 -9.53 6.94
CA TYR A 173 -18.08 -8.28 6.53
C TYR A 173 -18.43 -7.10 7.46
N ALA A 174 -19.69 -6.98 7.88
CA ALA A 174 -20.13 -5.95 8.80
C ALA A 174 -19.37 -6.01 10.14
N ASN A 175 -19.20 -7.21 10.71
CA ASN A 175 -18.43 -7.40 11.94
C ASN A 175 -16.96 -7.01 11.74
N LYS A 176 -16.34 -7.37 10.60
CA LYS A 176 -14.97 -6.96 10.30
C LYS A 176 -14.82 -5.45 10.11
N CYS A 177 -15.81 -4.76 9.53
CA CYS A 177 -15.83 -3.29 9.50
C CYS A 177 -15.79 -2.71 10.92
N VAL A 178 -16.63 -3.25 11.83
CA VAL A 178 -16.65 -2.79 13.23
C VAL A 178 -15.31 -3.03 13.91
N ASP A 179 -14.70 -4.20 13.72
CA ASP A 179 -13.39 -4.52 14.30
C ASP A 179 -12.29 -3.56 13.82
N GLU A 180 -12.23 -3.25 12.51
CA GLU A 180 -11.25 -2.30 11.97
C GLU A 180 -11.53 -0.85 12.42
N TYR A 181 -12.80 -0.47 12.50
CA TYR A 181 -13.19 0.85 13.04
C TYR A 181 -12.76 1.01 14.50
N GLN A 182 -12.94 -0.02 15.34
CA GLN A 182 -12.51 0.03 16.74
C GLN A 182 -10.99 0.16 16.88
N LYS A 183 -10.20 -0.52 16.03
CA LYS A 183 -8.74 -0.34 15.98
C LYS A 183 -8.38 1.10 15.64
N PHE A 184 -9.08 1.69 14.67
CA PHE A 184 -8.88 3.06 14.24
C PHE A 184 -9.27 4.10 15.32
N GLU A 185 -10.45 3.94 15.94
CA GLU A 185 -10.96 4.83 16.98
C GLU A 185 -10.05 4.88 18.23
N GLY A 186 -9.47 3.74 18.61
CA GLY A 186 -8.51 3.66 19.71
C GLY A 186 -7.29 4.56 19.53
N HIS A 187 -6.85 4.79 18.28
CA HIS A 187 -5.71 5.65 17.95
C HIS A 187 -6.07 7.14 17.80
N CYS A 188 -7.35 7.46 17.63
CA CYS A 188 -7.86 8.82 17.52
C CYS A 188 -8.00 9.56 18.86
N SER A 189 -7.97 8.82 19.97
CA SER A 189 -8.18 9.33 21.32
C SER A 189 -6.93 10.01 21.93
N ASP A 190 -5.76 9.81 21.31
CA ASP A 190 -4.49 10.38 21.77
C ASP A 190 -4.29 11.79 21.20
N THR A 191 -4.37 12.79 22.09
CA THR A 191 -4.43 14.25 21.82
C THR A 191 -3.26 14.88 21.04
N THR A 192 -2.30 14.09 20.55
CA THR A 192 -1.13 14.55 19.79
C THR A 192 -1.24 14.35 18.28
N THR A 193 -2.28 13.67 17.80
CA THR A 193 -2.42 13.31 16.38
C THR A 193 -3.10 14.43 15.59
N ASN A 194 -2.49 14.87 14.48
CA ASN A 194 -2.93 16.02 13.67
C ASN A 194 -4.32 15.79 13.03
N PHE A 195 -5.35 16.32 13.70
CA PHE A 195 -6.56 17.06 13.26
C PHE A 195 -7.41 16.68 12.01
N LEU A 196 -6.91 16.05 10.93
CA LEU A 196 -7.76 15.68 9.76
C LEU A 196 -8.29 14.23 9.81
N TYR A 197 -7.82 13.46 10.79
CA TYR A 197 -7.86 12.00 10.81
C TYR A 197 -9.02 11.37 11.56
N CYS A 198 -9.75 12.11 12.38
CA CYS A 198 -10.82 11.53 13.21
C CYS A 198 -12.23 11.92 12.76
N PHE A 199 -12.39 12.77 11.73
CA PHE A 199 -13.65 13.49 11.51
C PHE A 199 -14.56 13.05 10.37
N ASN A 200 -14.24 12.07 9.54
CA ASN A 200 -15.25 11.52 8.61
C ASN A 200 -15.47 10.04 8.90
N CYS A 201 -15.97 9.72 10.10
CA CYS A 201 -16.38 8.37 10.51
C CYS A 201 -17.50 7.75 9.65
N LEU A 202 -17.96 8.41 8.58
CA LEU A 202 -18.97 7.98 7.61
C LEU A 202 -18.78 8.75 6.30
#